data_AF-A0A5B9FPX4-F1
#
_entry.id   AF-A0A5B9FPX4-F1
#
_cell.length_a   1.000
_cell.length_b   1.000
_cell.length_c   1.000
_cell.angle_alpha   90.00
_cell.angle_beta   90.00
_cell.angle_gamma   90.00
#
_symmetry.space_group_name_H-M   'P 1'
#
loop_
_entity.id
_entity.type
_entity.pdbx_description
1 polymer ?
#
loop_
_entity_poly.entity_id
_entity_poly.type
_entity_poly.pdbx_seq_one_letter_code
_entity_poly.pdbx_strand_id
1 'polypeptide(L)'
;MKKPFSKLTERYPFLKILGNRYVLVAILATVWWFFLDNYSFFEHRILDKEIKELEENKQYYKEEIKKDSISIRHLNNPDQTEKYAREKYYMKRENEDIYIIEFEDGVPPDEDTKSL
;
A
#
# COMPACT_ATOMS: atom_id res chain seq x y z
N MET A 1 48.87 -38.15 -33.94
CA MET A 1 48.11 -36.96 -33.48
C MET A 1 47.94 -37.04 -31.96
N LYS A 2 48.60 -36.18 -31.19
CA LYS A 2 48.44 -36.15 -29.72
C LYS A 2 47.07 -35.54 -29.43
N LYS A 3 46.14 -36.31 -28.85
CA LYS A 3 44.83 -35.80 -28.38
C LYS A 3 45.07 -35.13 -27.02
N PRO A 4 45.11 -33.79 -26.92
CA PRO A 4 45.46 -33.12 -25.65
C PRO A 4 44.40 -33.32 -24.56
N PHE A 5 43.15 -33.62 -24.96
CA PHE A 5 42.01 -33.76 -24.07
C PHE A 5 42.02 -35.03 -23.21
N SER A 6 42.70 -36.11 -23.64
CA SER A 6 42.73 -37.36 -22.88
C SER A 6 43.53 -37.26 -21.58
N LYS A 7 44.57 -36.41 -21.56
CA LYS A 7 45.37 -36.15 -20.36
C LYS A 7 44.60 -35.36 -19.30
N LEU A 8 43.66 -34.51 -19.72
CA LEU A 8 42.83 -33.71 -18.82
C LEU A 8 41.80 -34.57 -18.08
N THR A 9 41.22 -35.56 -18.77
CA THR A 9 40.22 -36.49 -18.21
C THR A 9 40.82 -37.52 -17.25
N GLU A 10 42.12 -37.80 -17.32
CA GLU A 10 42.82 -38.68 -16.36
C GLU A 10 43.11 -37.98 -15.03
N ARG A 11 43.37 -36.66 -15.06
CA ARG A 11 43.72 -35.88 -13.86
C ARG A 11 42.52 -35.57 -12.97
N TYR A 12 41.32 -35.52 -13.55
CA TYR A 12 40.09 -35.17 -12.84
C TYR A 12 38.96 -36.15 -13.20
N PRO A 13 38.60 -37.09 -12.31
CA PRO A 13 37.62 -38.14 -12.62
C PRO A 13 36.21 -37.60 -12.90
N PHE A 14 35.86 -36.42 -12.40
CA PHE A 14 34.58 -35.77 -12.66
C PHE A 14 34.42 -35.31 -14.12
N LEU A 15 35.51 -35.00 -14.83
CA LEU A 15 35.46 -34.61 -16.25
C LEU A 15 35.01 -35.78 -17.15
N LYS A 16 35.26 -37.03 -16.72
CA LYS A 16 34.77 -38.23 -17.41
C LYS A 16 33.25 -38.37 -17.32
N ILE A 17 32.66 -37.93 -16.21
CA ILE A 17 31.21 -37.90 -15.99
C ILE A 17 30.56 -36.77 -16.80
N LEU A 18 31.18 -35.58 -16.82
CA LEU A 18 30.75 -34.45 -17.65
C LEU A 18 30.87 -34.71 -19.17
N GLY A 19 31.73 -35.64 -19.60
CA GLY A 19 31.85 -36.01 -21.02
C GLY A 19 30.70 -36.88 -21.55
N ASN A 20 29.79 -37.34 -20.68
CA ASN A 20 28.63 -38.13 -21.10
C ASN A 20 27.53 -37.22 -21.68
N ARG A 21 27.06 -37.51 -22.90
CA ARG A 21 25.99 -36.76 -23.58
C ARG A 21 24.73 -36.59 -22.72
N TYR A 22 24.38 -37.58 -21.91
CA TYR A 22 23.20 -37.53 -21.03
C TYR A 22 23.39 -36.54 -19.88
N VAL A 23 24.62 -36.45 -19.34
CA VAL A 23 24.96 -35.50 -18.27
C VAL A 23 25.00 -34.07 -18.80
N LEU A 24 25.51 -33.86 -20.00
CA LEU A 24 25.49 -32.54 -20.65
C LEU A 24 24.06 -32.05 -20.92
N VAL A 25 23.18 -32.93 -21.40
CA VAL A 25 21.75 -32.60 -21.59
C VAL A 25 21.07 -32.34 -20.26
N ALA A 26 21.36 -33.13 -19.21
CA ALA A 26 20.81 -32.91 -17.88
C ALA A 26 21.28 -31.58 -17.27
N ILE A 27 22.57 -31.22 -17.43
CA ILE A 27 23.10 -29.93 -16.99
C ILE A 27 22.44 -28.78 -17.75
N LEU A 28 22.30 -28.89 -19.08
CA LEU A 28 21.60 -27.88 -19.87
C LEU A 28 20.14 -27.73 -19.47
N ALA A 29 19.41 -28.82 -19.26
CA ALA A 29 18.02 -28.80 -18.79
C ALA A 29 17.90 -28.23 -17.37
N THR A 30 18.84 -28.55 -16.49
CA THR A 30 18.91 -27.99 -15.13
C THR A 30 19.17 -26.49 -15.21
N VAL A 31 20.21 -26.06 -15.92
CA VAL A 31 20.51 -24.63 -16.08
C VAL A 31 19.33 -23.91 -16.72
N TRP A 32 18.61 -24.52 -17.66
CA TRP A 32 17.39 -23.97 -18.24
C TRP A 32 16.29 -23.77 -17.18
N TRP A 33 15.96 -24.79 -16.39
CA TRP A 33 14.94 -24.69 -15.33
C TRP A 33 15.31 -23.71 -14.21
N PHE A 34 16.60 -23.50 -13.94
CA PHE A 34 17.05 -22.66 -12.83
C PHE A 34 17.37 -21.21 -13.25
N PHE A 35 17.82 -20.96 -14.48
CA PHE A 35 18.22 -19.63 -14.96
C PHE A 35 17.25 -19.01 -15.96
N LEU A 36 16.56 -19.82 -16.78
CA LEU A 36 15.55 -19.30 -17.72
C LEU A 36 14.13 -19.37 -17.16
N ASP A 37 13.81 -20.37 -16.35
CA ASP A 37 12.53 -20.43 -15.67
C ASP A 37 12.56 -19.57 -14.39
N ASN A 38 11.50 -18.82 -14.16
CA ASN A 38 11.32 -17.80 -13.11
C ASN A 38 11.28 -18.37 -11.68
N TYR A 39 12.24 -19.20 -11.25
CA TYR A 39 12.40 -19.55 -9.84
C TYR A 39 13.14 -18.45 -9.08
N SER A 40 12.74 -17.21 -9.33
CA SER A 40 13.34 -16.04 -8.73
C SER A 40 12.79 -15.91 -7.31
N PHE A 41 13.57 -16.35 -6.34
CA PHE A 41 13.37 -16.01 -4.93
C PHE A 41 13.17 -14.50 -4.70
N PHE A 42 13.70 -13.65 -5.59
CA PHE A 42 13.47 -12.20 -5.57
C PHE A 42 12.05 -11.81 -5.93
N GLU A 43 11.40 -12.55 -6.83
CA GLU A 43 10.05 -12.27 -7.31
C GLU A 43 9.02 -12.56 -6.21
N HIS A 44 9.22 -13.62 -5.42
CA HIS A 44 8.42 -13.86 -4.22
C HIS A 44 8.55 -12.73 -3.19
N ARG A 45 9.73 -12.15 -2.99
CA ARG A 45 9.87 -10.99 -2.07
C ARG A 45 9.11 -9.75 -2.53
N ILE A 46 9.00 -9.55 -3.85
CA ILE A 46 8.23 -8.44 -4.42
C ILE A 46 6.74 -8.71 -4.23
N LEU A 47 6.30 -9.93 -4.57
CA LEU A 47 4.93 -10.38 -4.39
C LEU A 47 4.49 -10.32 -2.91
N ASP A 48 5.32 -10.76 -1.98
CA ASP A 48 5.02 -10.70 -0.54
C ASP A 48 4.86 -9.25 -0.06
N LYS A 49 5.67 -8.33 -0.61
CA LYS A 49 5.54 -6.90 -0.30
C LYS A 49 4.24 -6.34 -0.85
N GLU A 50 3.88 -6.68 -2.07
CA GLU A 50 2.63 -6.26 -2.70
C GLU A 50 1.41 -6.82 -1.95
N ILE A 51 1.47 -8.08 -1.53
CA ILE A 51 0.43 -8.71 -0.69
C ILE A 51 0.26 -7.96 0.62
N LYS A 52 1.37 -7.63 1.31
CA LYS A 52 1.34 -6.88 2.58
C LYS A 52 0.74 -5.50 2.39
N GLU A 53 1.13 -4.78 1.33
CA GLU A 53 0.59 -3.46 1.01
C GLU A 53 -0.92 -3.52 0.71
N LEU A 54 -1.37 -4.51 -0.06
CA LEU A 54 -2.79 -4.73 -0.34
C LEU A 54 -3.58 -5.05 0.93
N GLU A 55 -3.01 -5.84 1.84
CA GLU A 55 -3.66 -6.20 3.10
C GLU A 55 -3.75 -5.02 4.06
N GLU A 56 -2.70 -4.19 4.16
CA GLU A 56 -2.70 -2.94 4.93
C GLU A 56 -3.75 -1.96 4.37
N ASN A 57 -3.79 -1.77 3.05
CA ASN A 57 -4.80 -0.93 2.39
C ASN A 57 -6.22 -1.43 2.65
N LYS A 58 -6.44 -2.74 2.53
CA LYS A 58 -7.74 -3.37 2.83
C LYS A 58 -8.16 -3.12 4.27
N GLN A 59 -7.24 -3.23 5.23
CA GLN A 59 -7.54 -2.97 6.63
C GLN A 59 -7.87 -1.50 6.87
N TYR A 60 -7.08 -0.59 6.31
CA TYR A 60 -7.33 0.86 6.36
C TYR A 60 -8.73 1.22 5.87
N TYR A 61 -9.11 0.77 4.67
CA TYR A 61 -10.42 1.09 4.11
C TYR A 61 -11.58 0.47 4.91
N LYS A 62 -11.39 -0.74 5.47
CA LYS A 62 -12.40 -1.34 6.37
C LYS A 62 -12.63 -0.50 7.63
N GLU A 63 -11.56 0.01 8.22
CA GLU A 63 -11.66 0.86 9.40
C GLU A 63 -12.33 2.19 9.06
N GLU A 64 -11.99 2.79 7.93
CA GLU A 64 -12.58 4.05 7.49
C GLU A 64 -14.06 3.89 7.17
N ILE A 65 -14.46 2.84 6.45
CA ILE A 65 -15.88 2.51 6.22
C ILE A 65 -16.63 2.35 7.55
N LYS A 66 -16.00 1.74 8.56
CA LYS A 66 -16.62 1.59 9.88
C LYS A 66 -16.82 2.96 10.54
N LYS A 67 -15.82 3.84 10.53
CA LYS A 67 -15.95 5.21 11.06
C LYS A 67 -17.02 6.02 10.32
N ASP A 68 -17.04 5.93 8.99
CA ASP A 68 -18.01 6.64 8.15
C ASP A 68 -19.42 6.12 8.41
N SER A 69 -19.60 4.80 8.53
CA SER A 69 -20.91 4.22 8.84
C SER A 69 -21.46 4.71 10.19
N ILE A 70 -20.59 4.90 11.18
CA ILE A 70 -20.97 5.48 12.48
C ILE A 70 -21.35 6.96 12.30
N SER A 71 -20.54 7.71 11.55
CA SER A 71 -20.80 9.13 11.26
C SER A 71 -22.12 9.34 10.52
N ILE A 72 -22.41 8.52 9.50
CA ILE A 72 -23.68 8.52 8.77
C ILE A 72 -24.84 8.19 9.72
N ARG A 73 -24.66 7.22 10.63
CA ARG A 73 -25.70 6.90 11.62
C ARG A 73 -25.98 8.08 12.55
N HIS A 74 -24.97 8.87 12.92
CA HIS A 74 -25.16 10.11 13.68
C HIS A 74 -25.90 11.17 12.86
N LEU A 75 -25.59 11.32 11.56
CA LEU A 75 -26.28 12.22 10.65
C LEU A 75 -27.74 11.79 10.36
N ASN A 76 -28.09 10.51 10.47
CA ASN A 76 -29.49 10.09 10.36
C ASN A 76 -30.40 10.65 11.49
N ASN A 77 -29.83 11.26 12.53
CA ASN A 77 -30.61 12.03 13.48
C ASN A 77 -30.79 13.47 12.96
N PRO A 78 -32.05 13.94 12.75
CA PRO A 78 -32.31 15.29 12.25
C PRO A 78 -31.64 16.39 13.08
N ASP A 79 -31.56 16.24 14.39
CA ASP A 79 -30.94 17.24 15.27
C ASP A 79 -29.42 17.35 15.03
N GLN A 80 -28.75 16.21 14.81
CA GLN A 80 -27.31 16.16 14.55
C GLN A 80 -26.98 16.67 13.15
N THR A 81 -27.83 16.38 12.16
CA THR A 81 -27.68 16.91 10.81
C THR A 81 -27.90 18.42 10.77
N GLU A 82 -28.91 18.94 11.47
CA GLU A 82 -29.12 20.38 11.57
C GLU A 82 -27.91 21.06 12.24
N LYS A 83 -27.40 20.49 13.34
CA LYS A 83 -26.19 20.99 14.00
C LYS A 83 -24.99 21.02 13.05
N TYR A 84 -24.72 19.93 12.33
CA TYR A 84 -23.62 19.84 11.38
C TYR A 84 -23.76 20.85 10.23
N ALA A 85 -24.96 20.99 9.68
CA ALA A 85 -25.26 21.97 8.63
C ALA A 85 -25.05 23.41 9.09
N ARG A 86 -25.42 23.73 10.35
CA ARG A 86 -25.20 25.05 10.96
C ARG A 86 -23.73 25.34 11.24
N GLU A 87 -22.98 24.37 11.77
CA GLU A 87 -21.57 24.57 12.15
C GLU A 87 -20.61 24.56 10.96
N LYS A 88 -20.84 23.71 9.95
CA LYS A 88 -19.93 23.57 8.80
C LYS A 88 -20.31 24.42 7.60
N TYR A 89 -21.61 24.60 7.37
CA TYR A 89 -22.11 25.25 6.16
C TYR A 89 -22.89 26.53 6.46
N TYR A 90 -23.01 26.93 7.73
CA TYR A 90 -23.74 28.13 8.16
C TYR A 90 -25.17 28.18 7.60
N MET A 91 -25.82 27.02 7.47
CA MET A 91 -27.21 26.95 6.99
C MET A 91 -28.15 27.62 7.99
N LYS A 92 -29.11 28.41 7.47
CA LYS A 92 -30.12 29.14 8.25
C LYS A 92 -31.54 28.85 7.75
N ARG A 93 -32.54 29.05 8.61
CA ARG A 93 -33.94 29.08 8.20
C ARG A 93 -34.29 30.44 7.60
N GLU A 94 -35.37 30.51 6.82
CA GLU A 94 -35.78 31.74 6.13
C GLU A 94 -36.04 32.93 7.08
N ASN A 95 -36.38 32.63 8.33
CA ASN A 95 -36.69 33.59 9.38
C ASN A 95 -35.59 33.72 10.46
N GLU A 96 -34.35 33.32 10.15
CA GLU A 96 -33.20 33.42 11.04
C GLU A 96 -32.09 34.28 10.44
N ASP A 97 -31.41 35.07 11.29
CA ASP A 97 -30.23 35.84 10.94
C ASP A 97 -28.99 35.27 11.63
N ILE A 98 -27.91 35.06 10.85
CA ILE A 98 -26.63 34.53 11.35
C ILE A 98 -25.62 35.68 11.40
N TYR A 99 -24.96 35.83 12.55
CA TYR A 99 -23.85 36.75 12.76
C TYR A 99 -22.55 35.94 12.92
N ILE A 100 -21.53 36.25 12.11
CA ILE A 100 -20.19 35.69 12.26
C ILE A 100 -19.34 36.77 12.94
N ILE A 101 -18.89 36.50 14.17
CA ILE A 101 -18.05 37.42 14.94
C ILE A 101 -16.61 36.96 14.79
N GLU A 102 -15.84 37.74 14.04
CA GLU A 102 -14.39 37.54 13.90
C GLU A 102 -13.68 38.54 14.82
N PHE A 103 -12.86 38.02 15.72
CA PHE A 103 -11.99 38.87 16.53
C PHE A 103 -10.66 39.00 15.78
N GLU A 104 -10.33 40.22 15.33
CA GLU A 104 -8.96 40.51 14.92
C GLU A 104 -8.07 40.45 16.17
N ASP A 105 -7.03 39.61 16.13
CA ASP A 105 -6.01 39.52 17.17
C ASP A 105 -5.27 40.87 17.29
N GLY A 106 -5.82 41.80 18.07
CA GLY A 106 -5.19 43.10 18.32
C GLY A 106 -6.11 44.28 18.64
N VAL A 107 -7.43 44.16 18.53
CA VAL A 107 -8.36 45.26 18.85
C VAL A 107 -8.91 45.08 20.28
N PRO A 108 -8.67 46.02 21.21
CA PRO A 108 -9.25 45.94 22.55
C PRO A 108 -10.78 46.04 22.47
N PRO A 109 -11.53 45.33 23.32
CA PRO A 109 -12.99 45.33 23.25
C PRO A 109 -13.53 46.71 23.62
N ASP A 110 -14.12 47.40 22.65
CA ASP A 110 -14.89 48.61 22.92
C ASP A 110 -16.10 48.26 23.81
N GLU A 111 -16.30 49.05 24.87
CA GLU A 111 -17.19 48.78 26.02
C GLU A 111 -18.69 48.68 25.70
N ASP A 112 -19.11 48.92 24.45
CA ASP A 112 -20.52 49.10 24.09
C ASP A 112 -21.32 47.80 23.88
N THR A 113 -20.70 46.62 24.03
CA THR A 113 -21.40 45.32 23.86
C THR A 113 -21.98 44.74 25.16
N LYS A 114 -21.89 45.45 26.30
CA LYS A 114 -22.37 44.95 27.61
C LYS A 114 -23.86 45.14 27.90
N SER A 115 -24.66 45.66 26.98
CA SER A 115 -26.08 45.86 27.21
C SER A 115 -26.95 45.43 26.03
N LEU A 116 -27.12 44.12 25.84
CA LEU A 116 -28.36 43.50 25.34
C LEU A 116 -28.40 42.04 25.80
#